data_AF-A0A538SKM3-F1
#
_entry.id   AF-A0A538SKM3-F1
#
_cell.length_a   1.000
_cell.length_b   1.000
_cell.length_c   1.000
_cell.angle_alpha   90.00
_cell.angle_beta   90.00
_cell.angle_gamma   90.00
#
_symmetry.space_group_name_H-M   'P 1'
#
loop_
_entity.id
_entity.type
_entity.pdbx_description
1 polymer ?
#
loop_
_entity_poly.entity_id
_entity_poly.type
_entity_poly.pdbx_seq_one_letter_code
_entity_poly.pdbx_strand_id
1 'polypeptide(L)'
;QAVLRKPLRFLGMIGSIPKQRKFALRLKARGYEDDEIARLHTPLGLPIGGSTPEEIAVSVLAQLIAVRRGVRVEAGWVPPRRPAAEAGAAAETAGSDASAQNEPEVAR
;
A
#
# COMPACT_ATOMS: atom_id res chain seq x y z
N GLN A 1 -17.06 -7.42 16.65
CA GLN A 1 -18.05 -8.50 16.75
C GLN A 1 -19.50 -8.02 16.66
N ALA A 2 -19.90 -6.94 17.37
CA ALA A 2 -21.29 -6.43 17.36
C ALA A 2 -21.85 -6.03 15.98
N VAL A 3 -20.97 -5.84 14.98
CA VAL A 3 -21.34 -5.45 13.62
C VAL A 3 -21.41 -6.62 12.63
N LEU A 4 -20.96 -7.83 13.01
CA LEU A 4 -20.91 -8.99 12.08
C LEU A 4 -22.31 -9.39 11.58
N ARG A 5 -23.34 -9.24 12.41
CA ARG A 5 -24.74 -9.55 12.06
C ARG A 5 -25.48 -8.40 11.37
N LYS A 6 -24.85 -7.23 11.21
CA LYS A 6 -25.49 -6.09 10.57
C LYS A 6 -25.44 -6.22 9.05
N PRO A 7 -26.44 -5.72 8.32
CA PRO A 7 -26.43 -5.69 6.86
C PRO A 7 -25.49 -4.59 6.36
N LEU A 8 -24.18 -4.87 6.39
CA LEU A 8 -23.14 -3.96 5.90
C LEU A 8 -22.75 -4.33 4.48
N ARG A 9 -22.58 -3.32 3.62
CA ARG A 9 -22.04 -3.50 2.25
C ARG A 9 -20.58 -3.95 2.26
N PHE A 10 -19.83 -3.57 3.29
CA PHE A 10 -18.43 -3.92 3.44
C PHE A 10 -18.05 -3.95 4.92
N LEU A 11 -17.29 -4.96 5.31
CA LEU A 11 -16.73 -5.10 6.66
C LEU A 11 -15.29 -5.58 6.52
N GLY A 12 -14.35 -4.85 7.11
CA GLY A 12 -12.96 -5.27 7.13
C GLY A 12 -12.25 -4.92 8.41
N MET A 13 -11.08 -5.50 8.59
CA MET A 13 -10.26 -5.35 9.78
C MET A 13 -8.80 -5.10 9.41
N ILE A 14 -8.24 -4.03 9.99
CA ILE A 14 -6.81 -3.77 9.96
C ILE A 14 -6.13 -4.70 10.96
N GLY A 15 -5.11 -5.42 10.52
CA GLY A 15 -4.34 -6.31 11.37
C GLY A 15 -3.54 -7.33 10.57
N SER A 16 -2.46 -7.82 11.16
CA SER A 16 -1.65 -8.88 10.57
C SER A 16 -2.45 -10.20 10.49
N ILE A 17 -2.08 -11.07 9.55
CA ILE A 17 -2.68 -12.40 9.39
C ILE A 17 -2.77 -13.19 10.72
N PRO A 18 -1.74 -13.20 11.60
CA PRO A 18 -1.86 -13.87 12.89
C PRO A 18 -2.94 -13.27 13.81
N LYS A 19 -3.06 -11.94 13.85
CA LYS A 19 -4.10 -11.25 14.64
C LYS A 19 -5.50 -11.59 14.13
N GLN A 20 -5.66 -11.67 12.81
CA GLN A 20 -6.90 -12.13 12.18
C GLN A 20 -7.27 -13.54 12.60
N ARG A 21 -6.35 -14.50 12.50
CA ARG A 21 -6.62 -15.90 12.88
C ARG A 21 -7.07 -16.00 14.34
N LYS A 22 -6.37 -15.30 15.24
CA LYS A 22 -6.74 -15.25 16.67
C LYS A 22 -8.12 -14.61 16.89
N PHE A 23 -8.46 -13.58 16.11
CA PHE A 23 -9.78 -12.95 16.16
C PHE A 23 -10.90 -13.88 15.66
N ALA A 24 -10.69 -14.60 14.56
CA ALA A 24 -11.63 -15.59 14.03
C ALA A 24 -11.89 -16.72 15.03
N LEU A 25 -10.83 -17.28 15.64
CA LEU A 25 -10.97 -18.29 16.69
C LEU A 25 -11.80 -17.81 17.88
N ARG A 26 -11.59 -16.55 18.31
CA ARG A 26 -12.39 -15.93 19.38
C ARG A 26 -13.86 -15.75 19.00
N LEU A 27 -14.16 -15.49 17.72
CA LEU A 27 -15.53 -15.39 17.24
C LEU A 27 -16.20 -16.76 17.22
N LYS A 28 -15.52 -17.79 16.71
CA LYS A 28 -16.02 -19.18 16.76
C LYS A 28 -16.36 -19.61 18.18
N ALA A 29 -15.44 -19.37 19.13
CA ALA A 29 -15.66 -19.69 20.55
C ALA A 29 -16.85 -18.92 21.18
N ARG A 30 -17.35 -17.88 20.52
CA ARG A 30 -18.51 -17.08 20.94
C ARG A 30 -19.80 -17.44 20.20
N GLY A 31 -19.79 -18.51 19.40
CA GLY A 31 -20.96 -18.99 18.65
C GLY A 31 -21.26 -18.17 17.39
N TYR A 32 -20.22 -17.60 16.76
CA TYR A 32 -20.36 -17.08 15.40
C TYR A 32 -20.09 -18.20 14.40
N GLU A 33 -20.96 -18.28 13.39
CA GLU A 33 -20.85 -19.25 12.32
C GLU A 33 -19.75 -18.86 11.30
N ASP A 34 -19.29 -19.84 10.52
CA ASP A 34 -18.20 -19.63 9.57
C ASP A 34 -18.55 -18.64 8.45
N ASP A 35 -19.81 -18.59 8.04
CA ASP A 35 -20.34 -17.63 7.08
C ASP A 35 -20.34 -16.20 7.65
N GLU A 36 -20.71 -16.02 8.92
CA GLU A 36 -20.66 -14.72 9.61
C GLU A 36 -19.22 -14.20 9.68
N ILE A 37 -18.25 -15.09 9.94
CA ILE A 37 -16.83 -14.76 10.01
C ILE A 37 -16.27 -14.48 8.61
N ALA A 38 -16.69 -15.22 7.59
CA ALA A 38 -16.24 -15.06 6.21
C ALA A 38 -16.56 -13.68 5.61
N ARG A 39 -17.55 -12.97 6.16
CA ARG A 39 -17.87 -11.57 5.79
C ARG A 39 -16.78 -10.56 6.19
N LEU A 40 -15.84 -10.94 7.05
CA LEU A 40 -14.75 -10.09 7.50
C LEU A 40 -13.60 -10.10 6.48
N HIS A 41 -13.44 -9.00 5.74
CA HIS A 41 -12.30 -8.83 4.84
C HIS A 41 -11.04 -8.44 5.60
N THR A 42 -9.97 -9.21 5.42
CA THR A 42 -8.70 -8.97 6.10
C THR A 42 -7.56 -9.71 5.40
N PRO A 43 -6.38 -9.07 5.27
CA PRO A 43 -6.07 -7.70 5.71
C PRO A 43 -6.83 -6.64 4.90
N LEU A 44 -7.25 -5.57 5.58
CA LEU A 44 -7.92 -4.44 4.95
C LEU A 44 -6.91 -3.65 4.11
N GLY A 45 -7.31 -3.26 2.89
CA GLY A 45 -6.47 -2.56 1.94
C GLY A 45 -5.98 -3.44 0.78
N LEU A 46 -5.59 -2.78 -0.32
CA LEU A 46 -4.92 -3.43 -1.45
C LEU A 46 -3.44 -3.69 -1.13
N PRO A 47 -2.83 -4.75 -1.67
CA PRO A 47 -1.44 -5.11 -1.42
C PRO A 47 -0.47 -4.20 -2.20
N ILE A 48 -0.40 -2.92 -1.83
CA ILE A 48 0.44 -1.91 -2.49
C ILE A 48 1.87 -1.84 -1.93
N GLY A 49 2.20 -2.68 -0.94
CA GLY A 49 3.53 -2.74 -0.30
C GLY A 49 3.84 -1.60 0.69
N GLY A 50 2.92 -0.67 0.88
CA GLY A 50 3.07 0.45 1.80
C GLY A 50 2.91 0.06 3.28
N SER A 51 3.62 0.78 4.14
CA SER A 51 3.64 0.60 5.60
C SER A 51 3.34 1.87 6.38
N THR A 52 3.30 3.04 5.73
CA THR A 52 2.92 4.29 6.40
C THR A 52 1.40 4.39 6.56
N PRO A 53 0.90 5.15 7.55
CA PRO A 53 -0.53 5.39 7.71
C PRO A 53 -1.19 5.95 6.44
N GLU A 54 -0.51 6.82 5.71
CA GLU A 54 -0.98 7.44 4.47
C GLU A 54 -1.12 6.40 3.35
N GLU A 55 -0.12 5.54 3.19
CA GLU A 55 -0.15 4.45 2.21
C GLU A 55 -1.27 3.45 2.55
N ILE A 56 -1.41 3.08 3.83
CA ILE A 56 -2.49 2.21 4.30
C ILE A 56 -3.83 2.86 3.95
N ALA A 57 -4.04 4.14 4.25
CA ALA A 57 -5.27 4.85 3.96
C ALA A 57 -5.62 4.85 2.47
N VAL A 58 -4.64 5.12 1.59
CA VAL A 58 -4.83 5.04 0.13
C VAL A 58 -5.22 3.63 -0.30
N SER A 59 -4.57 2.60 0.22
CA SER A 59 -4.90 1.20 -0.10
C SER A 59 -6.34 0.82 0.31
N VAL A 60 -6.80 1.34 1.45
CA VAL A 60 -8.15 1.11 1.98
C VAL A 60 -9.18 1.85 1.13
N LEU A 61 -8.93 3.11 0.80
CA LEU A 61 -9.81 3.91 -0.07
C LEU A 61 -9.95 3.28 -1.45
N ALA A 62 -8.85 2.80 -2.04
CA ALA A 62 -8.88 2.10 -3.32
C ALA A 62 -9.75 0.82 -3.24
N GLN A 63 -9.59 0.02 -2.19
CA GLN A 63 -10.43 -1.16 -1.96
C GLN A 63 -11.93 -0.79 -1.81
N LEU A 64 -12.25 0.26 -1.06
CA LEU A 64 -13.63 0.73 -0.88
C LEU A 64 -14.25 1.19 -2.21
N ILE A 65 -13.49 1.89 -3.04
CA ILE A 65 -13.94 2.31 -4.37
C ILE A 65 -14.22 1.09 -5.25
N ALA A 66 -13.34 0.09 -5.23
CA ALA A 66 -13.53 -1.14 -5.99
C ALA A 66 -14.79 -1.90 -5.57
N VAL A 67 -15.02 -2.07 -4.27
CA VAL A 67 -16.26 -2.67 -3.73
C VAL A 67 -17.48 -1.86 -4.15
N ARG A 68 -17.43 -0.53 -4.08
CA ARG A 68 -18.53 0.35 -4.50
C ARG A 68 -18.84 0.22 -5.98
N ARG A 69 -17.83 -0.02 -6.82
CA ARG A 69 -17.94 -0.16 -8.28
C ARG A 69 -18.19 -1.61 -8.74
N GLY A 70 -18.13 -2.60 -7.84
CA GLY A 70 -18.27 -4.01 -8.20
C GLY A 70 -17.08 -4.58 -8.98
N VAL A 71 -15.89 -3.98 -8.84
CA VAL A 71 -14.67 -4.39 -9.55
C VAL A 71 -13.83 -5.28 -8.64
N ARG A 72 -13.39 -6.43 -9.13
CA ARG A 72 -12.36 -7.23 -8.47
C ARG A 72 -10.99 -6.64 -8.78
N VAL A 73 -10.24 -6.28 -7.74
CA VAL A 73 -8.86 -5.81 -7.89
C VAL A 73 -7.96 -7.01 -7.61
N GLU A 74 -7.32 -7.49 -8.65
CA GLU A 74 -6.24 -8.49 -8.55
C GLU A 74 -4.89 -7.76 -8.55
N ALA A 75 -3.85 -8.42 -8.05
CA ALA A 75 -2.49 -7.88 -8.14
C ALA A 75 -2.02 -7.95 -9.61
N GLY A 76 -2.38 -6.94 -10.40
CA GLY A 76 -1.90 -6.76 -11.78
C GLY A 76 -0.49 -6.17 -11.81
N TRP A 77 0.32 -6.64 -12.78
CA TRP A 77 1.67 -6.23 -13.17
C TRP A 77 2.46 -5.36 -12.16
N VAL A 78 3.48 -5.97 -11.55
CA VAL A 78 4.47 -5.26 -10.73
C VAL A 78 5.66 -4.89 -11.63
N PRO A 79 5.94 -3.60 -11.88
CA PRO A 79 7.16 -3.23 -12.59
C PRO A 79 8.38 -3.75 -11.82
N PRO A 80 9.45 -4.19 -12.50
CA PRO A 80 10.68 -4.58 -11.83
C PRO A 80 11.16 -3.43 -10.96
N ARG A 81 11.50 -3.71 -9.68
CA ARG A 81 12.14 -2.74 -8.81
C ARG A 81 13.42 -2.28 -9.51
N ARG A 82 13.55 -0.98 -9.77
CA ARG A 82 14.82 -0.40 -10.21
C ARG A 82 15.87 -0.76 -9.13
N PRO A 83 17.04 -1.30 -9.51
CA PRO A 83 18.06 -1.66 -8.54
C PRO A 83 18.44 -0.44 -7.70
N ALA A 84 18.63 -0.65 -6.39
CA ALA A 84 18.89 0.41 -5.42
C ALA A 84 20.09 1.31 -5.78
N ALA A 85 20.99 0.83 -6.64
CA ALA A 85 22.15 1.57 -7.13
C ALA A 85 21.80 2.82 -7.96
N GLU A 86 20.63 2.87 -8.60
CA GLU A 86 20.24 4.00 -9.46
C GLU A 86 19.45 5.09 -8.71
N ALA A 87 19.13 4.88 -7.43
CA ALA A 87 18.36 5.86 -6.63
C ALA A 87 19.21 7.05 -6.16
N GLY A 88 20.54 6.98 -6.26
CA GLY A 88 21.46 8.04 -5.84
C GLY A 88 21.88 9.03 -6.93
N ALA A 89 21.64 8.75 -8.22
CA ALA A 89 22.26 9.54 -9.29
C ALA A 89 21.46 10.79 -9.73
N ALA A 90 20.21 10.96 -9.28
CA ALA A 90 19.34 12.05 -9.76
C ALA A 90 19.29 13.30 -8.85
N ALA A 91 20.04 13.32 -7.74
CA ALA A 91 20.00 14.43 -6.78
C ALA A 91 21.21 15.39 -6.84
N GLU A 92 22.22 15.13 -7.68
CA GLU A 92 23.45 15.93 -7.73
C GLU A 92 23.70 16.59 -9.10
N THR A 93 22.77 17.40 -9.63
CA THR A 93 23.12 18.46 -10.59
C THR A 93 22.18 19.66 -10.45
N ALA A 94 22.23 20.34 -9.32
CA ALA A 94 21.70 21.70 -9.21
C ALA A 94 22.49 22.46 -8.13
N GLY A 95 23.71 22.87 -8.47
CA GLY A 95 24.49 23.79 -7.64
C GLY A 95 26.00 23.61 -7.75
N SER A 96 26.63 24.29 -8.70
CA SER A 96 27.82 25.11 -8.40
C SER A 96 28.15 25.99 -9.61
N ASP A 97 27.84 27.27 -9.41
CA ASP A 97 28.47 28.41 -10.05
C ASP A 97 29.99 28.34 -9.82
N ALA A 98 30.81 28.46 -10.86
CA ALA A 98 32.24 28.76 -10.76
C ALA A 98 32.81 29.24 -12.10
N SER A 99 32.70 30.54 -12.30
CA SER A 99 33.76 31.48 -12.71
C SER A 99 35.03 30.93 -13.41
N ALA A 100 35.29 31.53 -14.58
CA ALA A 100 36.58 32.13 -14.97
C ALA A 100 37.72 31.24 -15.55
N GLN A 101 38.30 31.81 -16.62
CA GLN A 101 39.68 31.66 -17.13
C GLN A 101 40.05 30.42 -17.95
N ASN A 102 40.17 30.59 -19.29
CA ASN A 102 41.48 30.50 -19.95
C ASN A 102 41.41 30.99 -21.41
N GLU A 103 42.13 32.07 -21.72
CA GLU A 103 42.59 32.31 -23.10
C GLU A 103 43.81 31.43 -23.39
N PRO A 104 44.06 31.12 -24.66
CA PRO A 104 45.43 31.28 -25.13
C PRO A 104 45.52 31.98 -26.49
N GLU A 105 46.12 33.16 -26.46
CA GLU A 105 47.27 33.59 -27.29
C GLU A 105 47.57 32.70 -28.51
N VAL A 106 47.27 33.21 -29.71
CA VAL A 106 47.84 32.71 -30.95
C VAL A 106 48.62 33.85 -31.61
N ALA A 107 49.93 33.83 -31.38
CA ALA A 107 50.90 34.62 -32.11
C ALA A 107 51.10 34.05 -33.53
N ARG A 108 50.87 34.89 -34.55
CA ARG A 108 51.79 35.19 -35.67
C ARG A 108 51.15 36.15 -36.66
#